data_AF-A0A8T6VYK5-F1
#
_entry.id   AF-A0A8T6VYK5-F1
#
_cell.length_a   1.000
_cell.length_b   1.000
_cell.length_c   1.000
_cell.angle_alpha   90.00
_cell.angle_beta   90.00
_cell.angle_gamma   90.00
#
_symmetry.space_group_name_H-M   'P 1'
#
loop_
_entity.id
_entity.type
_entity.pdbx_description
1 polymer ?
#
loop_
_entity_poly.entity_id
_entity_poly.type
_entity_poly.pdbx_seq_one_letter_code
_entity_poly.pdbx_strand_id
1 'polypeptide(L)'
;MEAEKVDLPVPYHRQVTDWYCAEASLKMVFDYWGEEIPQHDIGDVANERQVGGTYATDLVRAARFSNMSTSVQYREGGGARLQGYDQRSYGHAAHVNQWTDAEHVEDRYTDLMDLVRGGYPVILLCWLDIEHQITHFRVVKGRGSTPRRGTSWSTTPPWARTSGST
;
A
#
# COMPACT_ATOMS: atom_id res chain seq x y z
N MET A 1 -3.26 -11.70 29.98
CA MET A 1 -2.72 -12.07 28.65
C MET A 1 -2.02 -10.85 28.10
N GLU A 2 -0.74 -10.95 27.78
CA GLU A 2 -0.09 -9.92 26.96
C GLU A 2 -0.68 -10.02 25.55
N ALA A 3 -1.06 -8.88 24.97
CA ALA A 3 -1.56 -8.86 23.61
C ALA A 3 -0.41 -9.16 22.64
N GLU A 4 -0.61 -10.17 21.81
CA GLU A 4 0.32 -10.63 20.76
C GLU A 4 0.84 -9.43 19.94
N LYS A 5 2.16 -9.31 19.84
CA LYS A 5 2.84 -8.32 19.00
C LYS A 5 3.15 -8.96 17.65
N VAL A 6 2.60 -8.41 16.58
CA VAL A 6 2.94 -8.78 15.20
C VAL A 6 3.61 -7.58 14.54
N ASP A 7 4.75 -7.78 13.92
CA ASP A 7 5.45 -6.72 13.18
C ASP A 7 6.20 -7.29 11.99
N LEU A 8 5.64 -7.12 10.80
CA LEU A 8 6.22 -7.54 9.54
C LEU A 8 7.36 -6.57 9.18
N PRO A 9 8.52 -7.09 8.71
CA PRO A 9 9.67 -6.29 8.32
C PRO A 9 9.47 -5.67 6.93
N VAL A 10 8.35 -4.96 6.72
CA VAL A 10 8.06 -4.26 5.46
C VAL A 10 9.07 -3.13 5.26
N PRO A 11 9.85 -3.11 4.15
CA PRO A 11 10.78 -2.05 3.87
C PRO A 11 10.07 -0.70 3.73
N TYR A 12 10.69 0.37 4.25
CA TYR A 12 10.14 1.72 4.11
C TYR A 12 10.60 2.39 2.82
N HIS A 13 9.64 2.91 2.05
CA HIS A 13 9.89 3.73 0.87
C HIS A 13 9.11 5.04 0.96
N ARG A 14 9.82 6.16 0.84
CA ARG A 14 9.20 7.49 0.84
C ARG A 14 8.50 7.75 -0.48
N GLN A 15 7.31 8.36 -0.46
CA GLN A 15 6.65 8.84 -1.69
C GLN A 15 7.54 9.84 -2.44
N VAL A 16 7.65 9.66 -3.76
CA VAL A 16 8.47 10.51 -4.63
C VAL A 16 7.81 11.86 -4.89
N THR A 17 6.49 11.87 -5.11
CA THR A 17 5.67 13.08 -5.31
C THR A 17 4.63 13.21 -4.18
N ASP A 18 3.93 14.33 -4.11
CA ASP A 18 2.89 14.56 -3.09
C ASP A 18 1.63 13.69 -3.27
N TRP A 19 1.42 13.15 -4.48
CA TRP A 19 0.27 12.30 -4.80
C TRP A 19 0.61 10.79 -4.84
N TYR A 20 1.89 10.41 -4.70
CA TYR A 20 2.36 9.01 -4.80
C TYR A 20 2.17 8.15 -3.54
N CYS A 21 1.16 8.45 -2.72
CA CYS A 21 0.94 7.66 -1.51
C CYS A 21 0.53 6.21 -1.81
N ALA A 22 -0.19 5.97 -2.91
CA ALA A 22 -0.59 4.65 -3.35
C ALA A 22 0.61 3.85 -3.89
N GLU A 23 1.40 4.49 -4.76
CA GLU A 23 2.58 3.95 -5.44
C GLU A 23 3.66 3.59 -4.43
N ALA A 24 3.93 4.48 -3.46
CA ALA A 24 4.86 4.21 -2.38
C ALA A 24 4.38 3.06 -1.49
N SER A 25 3.08 3.00 -1.18
CA SER A 25 2.51 1.89 -0.40
C SER A 25 2.66 0.55 -1.12
N LEU A 26 2.39 0.52 -2.43
CA LEU A 26 2.54 -0.69 -3.21
C LEU A 26 4.01 -1.07 -3.43
N LYS A 27 4.91 -0.08 -3.59
CA LYS A 27 6.36 -0.34 -3.61
C LYS A 27 6.85 -1.00 -2.32
N MET A 28 6.40 -0.53 -1.15
CA MET A 28 6.73 -1.15 0.14
C MET A 28 6.27 -2.62 0.20
N VAL A 29 5.07 -2.91 -0.31
CA VAL A 29 4.55 -4.29 -0.37
C VAL A 29 5.28 -5.16 -1.38
N PHE A 30 5.64 -4.63 -2.56
CA PHE A 30 6.43 -5.36 -3.54
C PHE A 30 7.83 -5.68 -3.02
N ASP A 31 8.49 -4.71 -2.38
CA ASP A 31 9.83 -4.91 -1.83
C ASP A 31 9.81 -5.93 -0.66
N TYR A 32 8.74 -5.97 0.12
CA TYR A 32 8.53 -7.04 1.11
C TYR A 32 8.55 -8.46 0.48
N TRP A 33 8.10 -8.60 -0.76
CA TRP A 33 8.16 -9.85 -1.54
C TRP A 33 9.43 -9.99 -2.39
N GLY A 34 10.40 -9.07 -2.26
CA GLY A 34 11.67 -9.09 -3.00
C GLY A 34 11.61 -8.45 -4.39
N GLU A 35 10.56 -7.69 -4.69
CA GLU A 35 10.35 -7.04 -6.00
C GLU A 35 10.63 -5.53 -5.90
N GLU A 36 11.78 -5.08 -6.41
CA GLU A 36 12.14 -3.66 -6.39
C GLU A 36 11.55 -2.91 -7.59
N ILE A 37 10.24 -2.64 -7.55
CA ILE A 37 9.54 -1.92 -8.62
C ILE A 37 9.60 -0.40 -8.36
N PRO A 38 9.96 0.44 -9.35
CA PRO A 38 9.95 1.90 -9.21
C PRO A 38 8.53 2.48 -9.01
N GLN A 39 8.39 3.54 -8.22
CA GLN A 39 7.09 4.20 -8.02
C GLN A 39 6.52 4.79 -9.31
N HIS A 40 7.36 5.29 -10.21
CA HIS A 40 6.93 5.80 -11.51
C HIS A 40 6.32 4.70 -12.39
N ASP A 41 6.97 3.52 -12.47
CA ASP A 41 6.42 2.38 -13.20
C ASP A 41 5.09 1.91 -12.58
N ILE A 42 4.98 1.92 -11.25
CA ILE A 42 3.71 1.65 -10.57
C ILE A 42 2.66 2.70 -10.96
N GLY A 43 3.01 3.98 -10.96
CA GLY A 43 2.11 5.08 -11.31
C GLY A 43 1.61 5.02 -12.76
N ASP A 44 2.50 4.71 -13.71
CA ASP A 44 2.15 4.52 -15.12
C ASP A 44 1.11 3.41 -15.30
N VAL A 45 1.25 2.36 -14.50
CA VAL A 45 0.33 1.23 -14.44
C VAL A 45 -0.83 1.49 -13.50
N ALA A 46 -0.82 2.47 -12.60
CA ALA A 46 -1.92 2.78 -11.71
C ALA A 46 -2.71 4.02 -12.18
N ASN A 47 -2.45 4.52 -13.39
CA ASN A 47 -3.12 5.71 -13.92
C ASN A 47 -3.05 6.89 -12.93
N GLU A 48 -1.89 7.09 -12.34
CA GLU A 48 -1.69 8.14 -11.34
C GLU A 48 -2.06 9.52 -11.89
N ARG A 49 -2.53 10.39 -11.00
CA ARG A 49 -2.83 11.78 -11.34
C ARG A 49 -2.38 12.71 -10.23
N GLN A 50 -1.78 13.83 -10.63
CA GLN A 50 -1.48 14.93 -9.71
C GLN A 50 -2.72 15.43 -8.95
N VAL A 51 -3.87 15.48 -9.62
CA VAL A 51 -5.16 15.81 -8.99
C VAL A 51 -5.93 14.53 -8.70
N GLY A 52 -6.17 14.27 -7.42
CA GLY A 52 -6.94 13.11 -6.95
C GLY A 52 -6.10 11.86 -6.66
N GLY A 53 -4.82 11.83 -7.03
CA GLY A 53 -3.94 10.68 -6.78
C GLY A 53 -4.35 9.47 -7.60
N THR A 54 -4.36 8.31 -6.94
CA THR A 54 -4.56 7.00 -7.57
C THR A 54 -5.75 6.29 -6.94
N TYR A 55 -6.65 5.75 -7.76
CA TYR A 55 -7.79 4.97 -7.27
C TYR A 55 -7.35 3.60 -6.75
N ALA A 56 -7.99 3.10 -5.69
CA ALA A 56 -7.68 1.78 -5.13
C ALA A 56 -7.83 0.64 -6.16
N THR A 57 -8.81 0.74 -7.06
CA THR A 57 -9.01 -0.20 -8.17
C THR A 57 -7.87 -0.17 -9.19
N ASP A 58 -7.34 1.02 -9.47
CA ASP A 58 -6.16 1.18 -10.32
C ASP A 58 -4.88 0.66 -9.65
N LEU A 59 -4.76 0.81 -8.33
CA LEU A 59 -3.67 0.21 -7.57
C LEU A 59 -3.71 -1.33 -7.64
N VAL A 60 -4.91 -1.93 -7.63
CA VAL A 60 -5.07 -3.38 -7.88
C VAL A 60 -4.68 -3.76 -9.30
N ARG A 61 -4.96 -2.93 -10.31
CA ARG A 61 -4.44 -3.14 -11.67
C ARG A 61 -2.91 -3.16 -11.69
N ALA A 62 -2.26 -2.23 -10.99
CA ALA A 62 -0.81 -2.23 -10.83
C ALA A 62 -0.29 -3.46 -10.08
N ALA A 63 -0.98 -3.92 -9.05
CA ALA A 63 -0.63 -5.15 -8.34
C ALA A 63 -0.78 -6.42 -9.20
N ARG A 64 -1.78 -6.47 -10.09
CA ARG A 64 -2.05 -7.59 -11.01
C ARG A 64 -1.28 -7.52 -12.34
N PHE A 65 -0.49 -6.48 -12.55
CA PHE A 65 0.23 -6.26 -13.81
C PHE A 65 1.26 -7.36 -14.07
N SER A 66 1.22 -7.93 -15.27
CA SER A 66 2.06 -9.04 -15.74
C SER A 66 2.82 -8.68 -17.02
N ASN A 67 3.76 -9.53 -17.43
CA ASN A 67 4.51 -9.41 -18.68
C ASN A 67 3.67 -9.44 -19.96
N MET A 68 2.39 -9.81 -19.88
CA MET A 68 1.43 -9.75 -20.99
C MET A 68 0.63 -8.45 -21.01
N SER A 69 0.81 -7.60 -20.01
CA SER A 69 0.03 -6.37 -19.82
C SER A 69 0.82 -5.15 -20.31
N THR A 70 0.11 -4.14 -20.80
CA THR A 70 0.68 -2.85 -21.18
C THR A 70 0.15 -1.75 -20.25
N SER A 71 1.01 -0.83 -19.80
CA SER A 71 0.61 0.29 -18.95
C SER A 71 -0.41 1.19 -19.65
N VAL A 72 -1.25 1.86 -18.86
CA VAL A 72 -2.26 2.78 -19.43
C VAL A 72 -1.64 4.13 -19.77
N GLN A 73 -0.66 4.57 -18.98
CA GLN A 73 0.09 5.79 -19.25
C GLN A 73 1.40 5.47 -19.99
N TYR A 74 1.88 6.46 -20.72
CA TYR A 74 3.23 6.46 -21.27
C TYR A 74 4.21 6.79 -20.15
N ARG A 75 5.41 6.21 -20.20
CA ARG A 75 6.46 6.55 -19.26
C ARG A 75 6.75 8.05 -19.27
N GLU A 76 7.10 8.58 -18.11
CA GLU A 76 7.50 9.97 -17.92
C GLU A 76 8.48 10.42 -19.02
N GLY A 77 8.28 11.64 -19.55
CA GLY A 77 9.06 12.16 -20.68
C GLY A 77 8.60 11.68 -22.06
N GLY A 78 7.46 10.97 -22.16
CA GLY A 78 6.88 10.53 -23.44
C GLY A 78 7.50 9.24 -23.98
N GLY A 79 8.10 8.43 -23.11
CA GLY A 79 8.66 7.13 -23.47
C GLY A 79 7.59 6.11 -23.86
N ALA A 80 8.01 4.96 -24.37
CA ALA A 80 7.10 3.85 -24.67
C ALA A 80 6.34 3.40 -23.41
N ARG A 81 5.14 2.85 -23.60
CA ARG A 81 4.38 2.22 -22.52
C ARG A 81 5.14 1.02 -21.97
N LEU A 82 5.05 0.83 -20.65
CA LEU A 82 5.63 -0.29 -19.94
C LEU A 82 4.92 -1.60 -20.36
N GLN A 83 5.71 -2.67 -20.54
CA GLN A 83 5.23 -4.02 -20.89
C GLN A 83 5.62 -4.99 -19.78
N GLY A 84 4.71 -5.21 -18.81
CA GLY A 84 5.05 -5.87 -17.55
C GLY A 84 6.06 -5.12 -16.70
N TYR A 85 6.25 -5.60 -15.47
CA TYR A 85 7.39 -5.17 -14.66
C TYR A 85 8.59 -6.07 -14.95
N ASP A 86 9.79 -5.49 -14.98
CA ASP A 86 11.02 -6.25 -15.24
C ASP A 86 11.34 -7.24 -14.10
N GLN A 87 10.85 -6.94 -12.88
CA GLN A 87 11.12 -7.69 -11.65
C GLN A 87 10.31 -8.98 -11.54
N ARG A 88 9.25 -9.16 -12.34
CA ARG A 88 8.39 -10.36 -12.27
C ARG A 88 7.60 -10.62 -13.55
N SER A 89 7.32 -11.90 -13.81
CA SER A 89 6.52 -12.31 -14.98
C SER A 89 5.02 -12.16 -14.76
N TYR A 90 4.52 -12.45 -13.56
CA TYR A 90 3.09 -12.53 -13.27
C TYR A 90 2.66 -11.45 -12.28
N GLY A 91 1.38 -11.09 -12.32
CA GLY A 91 0.78 -10.21 -11.32
C GLY A 91 0.42 -10.96 -10.04
N HIS A 92 0.32 -10.23 -8.93
CA HIS A 92 -0.17 -10.77 -7.67
C HIS A 92 -1.69 -10.87 -7.63
N ALA A 93 -2.21 -11.83 -6.87
CA ALA A 93 -3.63 -11.90 -6.54
C ALA A 93 -4.02 -10.79 -5.55
N ALA A 94 -4.19 -9.58 -6.06
CA ALA A 94 -4.59 -8.41 -5.28
C ALA A 94 -6.09 -8.15 -5.40
N HIS A 95 -6.72 -7.66 -4.33
CA HIS A 95 -8.17 -7.39 -4.28
C HIS A 95 -8.44 -6.08 -3.53
N VAL A 96 -9.50 -5.38 -3.93
CA VAL A 96 -10.05 -4.28 -3.12
C VAL A 96 -11.22 -4.86 -2.33
N ASN A 97 -11.17 -4.73 -1.00
CA ASN A 97 -12.29 -5.01 -0.12
C ASN A 97 -12.79 -3.70 0.49
N GLN A 98 -14.10 -3.58 0.62
CA GLN A 98 -14.75 -2.43 1.24
C GLN A 98 -15.70 -2.94 2.32
N TRP A 99 -15.46 -2.54 3.56
CA TRP A 99 -16.37 -2.80 4.67
C TRP A 99 -17.38 -1.65 4.76
N THR A 100 -18.29 -1.61 3.78
CA THR A 100 -19.33 -0.57 3.65
C THR A 100 -20.65 -0.96 4.31
N ASP A 101 -20.83 -2.24 4.66
CA ASP A 101 -21.99 -2.70 5.40
C ASP A 101 -21.81 -2.40 6.90
N ALA A 102 -22.81 -1.77 7.51
CA ALA A 102 -22.79 -1.41 8.92
C ALA A 102 -22.70 -2.65 9.83
N GLU A 103 -23.22 -3.80 9.38
CA GLU A 103 -23.17 -5.05 10.15
C GLU A 103 -21.76 -5.64 10.23
N HIS A 104 -20.91 -5.38 9.23
CA HIS A 104 -19.57 -5.97 9.09
C HIS A 104 -18.44 -4.95 9.37
N VAL A 105 -18.80 -3.78 9.90
CA VAL A 105 -17.84 -2.70 10.15
C VAL A 105 -16.76 -3.12 11.13
N GLU A 106 -17.10 -3.92 12.15
CA GLU A 106 -16.14 -4.41 13.14
C GLU A 106 -15.26 -5.56 12.62
N ASP A 107 -15.79 -6.37 11.69
CA ASP A 107 -15.06 -7.49 11.08
C ASP A 107 -13.78 -7.04 10.38
N ARG A 108 -13.76 -5.80 9.86
CA ARG A 108 -12.57 -5.21 9.21
C ARG A 108 -11.31 -5.31 10.06
N TYR A 109 -11.42 -5.14 11.38
CA TYR A 109 -10.25 -5.18 12.24
C TYR A 109 -9.76 -6.61 12.43
N THR A 110 -10.67 -7.57 12.50
CA THR A 110 -10.34 -9.00 12.58
C THR A 110 -9.72 -9.47 11.28
N ASP A 111 -10.33 -9.16 10.12
CA ASP A 111 -9.82 -9.52 8.80
C ASP A 111 -8.40 -8.97 8.57
N LEU A 112 -8.18 -7.69 8.90
CA LEU A 112 -6.85 -7.07 8.81
C LEU A 112 -5.84 -7.75 9.74
N MET A 113 -6.27 -8.19 10.94
CA MET A 113 -5.39 -8.93 11.85
C MET A 113 -5.03 -10.30 11.33
N ASP A 114 -5.98 -11.03 10.78
CA ASP A 114 -5.75 -12.37 10.28
C ASP A 114 -4.83 -12.36 9.06
N LEU A 115 -4.96 -11.35 8.18
CA LEU A 115 -4.03 -11.12 7.08
C LEU A 115 -2.61 -10.82 7.57
N VAL A 116 -2.45 -9.88 8.50
CA VAL A 116 -1.13 -9.49 9.01
C VAL A 116 -0.47 -10.62 9.79
N ARG A 117 -1.23 -11.38 10.58
CA ARG A 117 -0.77 -12.61 11.24
C ARG A 117 -0.36 -13.70 10.26
N GLY A 118 -1.04 -13.79 9.13
CA GLY A 118 -0.68 -14.68 8.03
C GLY A 118 0.58 -14.27 7.26
N GLY A 119 1.21 -13.14 7.61
CA GLY A 119 2.40 -12.65 6.91
C GLY A 119 2.10 -11.76 5.70
N TYR A 120 0.86 -11.28 5.56
CA TYR A 120 0.44 -10.45 4.44
C TYR A 120 0.34 -8.98 4.86
N PRO A 121 1.23 -8.08 4.38
CA PRO A 121 1.07 -6.64 4.59
C PRO A 121 -0.14 -6.13 3.81
N VAL A 122 -0.91 -5.22 4.41
CA VAL A 122 -2.17 -4.72 3.82
C VAL A 122 -2.06 -3.23 3.52
N ILE A 123 -2.46 -2.83 2.32
CA ILE A 123 -2.59 -1.44 1.93
C ILE A 123 -3.99 -0.94 2.31
N LEU A 124 -4.05 0.13 3.10
CA LEU A 124 -5.30 0.78 3.50
C LEU A 124 -5.44 2.15 2.83
N LEU A 125 -6.65 2.47 2.41
CA LEU A 125 -7.08 3.84 2.13
C LEU A 125 -7.81 4.38 3.35
N CYS A 126 -7.32 5.47 3.94
CA CYS A 126 -7.95 6.11 5.09
C CYS A 126 -7.99 7.63 4.93
N TRP A 127 -8.72 8.31 5.81
CA TRP A 127 -8.61 9.76 5.93
C TRP A 127 -7.24 10.15 6.51
N LEU A 128 -6.64 11.19 5.96
CA LEU A 128 -5.38 11.75 6.43
C LEU A 128 -5.61 12.71 7.60
N ASP A 129 -6.65 13.53 7.47
CA ASP A 129 -7.06 14.56 8.42
C ASP A 129 -8.38 14.19 9.11
N ILE A 130 -8.63 14.85 10.25
CA ILE A 130 -9.83 14.61 11.06
C ILE A 130 -11.08 15.24 10.44
N GLU A 131 -10.89 16.23 9.57
CA GLU A 131 -11.95 16.89 8.81
C GLU A 131 -12.41 16.06 7.60
N HIS A 132 -11.79 14.91 7.35
CA HIS A 132 -12.06 14.00 6.24
C HIS A 132 -12.02 14.69 4.86
N GLN A 133 -11.06 15.60 4.66
CA GLN A 133 -10.89 16.33 3.39
C GLN A 133 -9.92 15.64 2.44
N ILE A 134 -8.94 14.91 2.97
CA ILE A 134 -7.87 14.29 2.21
C ILE A 134 -7.84 12.79 2.53
N THR A 135 -7.87 11.96 1.49
CA THR A 135 -7.63 10.52 1.63
C THR A 135 -6.14 10.21 1.42
N HIS A 136 -5.66 9.14 2.02
CA HIS A 136 -4.24 8.76 1.95
C HIS A 136 -4.05 7.26 2.12
N PHE A 137 -3.16 6.68 1.31
CA PHE A 137 -2.78 5.28 1.42
C PHE A 137 -1.70 5.06 2.48
N ARG A 138 -1.80 3.93 3.19
CA ARG A 138 -0.81 3.49 4.20
C ARG A 138 -0.63 1.98 4.12
N VAL A 139 0.51 1.49 4.61
CA VAL A 139 0.74 0.04 4.78
C VAL A 139 0.60 -0.35 6.24
N VAL A 140 -0.31 -1.27 6.53
CA VAL A 140 -0.40 -1.97 7.81
C VAL A 140 0.60 -3.10 7.80
N LYS A 141 1.50 -3.10 8.78
CA LYS A 141 2.53 -4.14 8.92
C LYS A 141 2.47 -4.85 10.26
N GLY A 142 1.57 -4.47 11.16
CA GLY A 142 1.60 -5.05 12.49
C GLY A 142 0.58 -4.49 13.47
N ARG A 143 0.62 -5.08 14.66
CA ARG A 143 -0.07 -4.61 15.86
C ARG A 143 0.90 -4.63 17.02
N GLY A 144 0.92 -3.53 17.75
CA GLY A 144 1.60 -3.41 19.03
C GLY A 144 0.59 -3.33 20.18
N SER A 145 1.05 -3.74 21.36
CA SER A 145 0.48 -3.28 22.61
C SER A 145 1.43 -2.25 23.19
N THR A 146 0.96 -1.01 23.38
CA THR A 146 1.71 -0.04 24.19
C THR A 146 1.08 -0.01 25.58
N PRO A 147 1.86 -0.16 26.66
CA PRO A 147 1.32 -0.26 28.02
C PRO A 147 0.42 0.91 28.46
N ARG A 148 0.47 2.07 27.79
CA ARG A 148 -0.25 3.30 28.17
C ARG A 148 -1.44 3.68 27.28
N ARG A 149 -1.68 3.00 26.15
CA ARG A 149 -2.72 3.43 25.17
C ARG A 149 -3.63 2.30 24.66
N GLY A 150 -3.51 1.08 25.19
CA GLY A 150 -4.25 -0.07 24.68
C GLY A 150 -3.63 -0.64 23.39
N THR A 151 -4.42 -1.42 22.66
CA THR A 151 -4.04 -2.02 21.37
C THR A 151 -3.84 -0.94 20.32
N SER A 152 -2.73 -0.95 19.59
CA SER A 152 -2.46 -0.01 18.48
C SER A 152 -2.00 -0.73 17.21
N TRP A 153 -2.37 -0.17 16.07
CA TRP A 153 -1.96 -0.63 14.75
C TRP A 153 -0.61 -0.02 14.36
N SER A 154 0.31 -0.85 13.86
CA SER A 154 1.57 -0.40 13.26
C SER A 154 1.31 -0.14 11.77
N THR A 155 1.33 1.14 11.41
CA THR A 155 1.21 1.59 10.02
C THR A 155 2.42 2.39 9.63
N THR A 156 2.83 2.26 8.36
CA THR A 156 3.91 3.03 7.79
C THR A 156 3.33 3.99 6.78
N PRO A 157 3.22 5.30 7.10
CA PRO A 157 2.74 6.26 6.12
C PRO A 157 3.87 6.57 5.12
N PRO A 158 3.56 6.70 3.83
CA PRO A 158 4.53 7.02 2.78
C PRO A 158 5.39 8.27 2.99
N TRP A 159 5.00 9.19 3.88
CA TRP A 159 5.78 10.39 4.22
C TRP A 159 6.55 10.30 5.55
N ALA A 160 6.46 9.18 6.29
CA ALA A 160 7.17 9.03 7.56
C ALA A 160 8.68 9.22 7.41
N ARG A 161 9.31 10.04 8.26
CA ARG A 161 10.78 9.98 8.37
C ARG A 161 11.17 8.63 8.97
N THR A 162 12.18 7.97 8.41
CA THR A 162 12.89 6.91 9.12
C THR A 162 13.47 7.52 10.39
N SER A 163 12.89 7.22 11.55
CA SER A 163 13.65 7.34 12.78
C SER A 163 14.71 6.25 12.74
N GLY A 164 15.88 6.57 12.18
CA GLY A 164 17.07 5.77 12.37
C GLY A 164 17.36 5.71 13.87
N SER A 165 17.33 4.52 14.44
CA SER A 165 17.97 4.27 15.72
C SER A 165 19.48 4.41 15.53
N THR A 166 20.05 5.53 15.97
CA THR A 166 21.45 5.59 16.41
C THR A 166 21.63 4.75 17.66
#